data_AF-A0A6G1E868-F1
#
_entry.id   AF-A0A6G1E868-F1
#
_cell.length_a   1.000
_cell.length_b   1.000
_cell.length_c   1.000
_cell.angle_alpha   90.00
_cell.angle_beta   90.00
_cell.angle_gamma   90.00
#
_symmetry.space_group_name_H-M   'P 1'
#
loop_
_entity.id
_entity.type
_entity.pdbx_description
1 polymer ?
#
loop_
_entity_poly.entity_id
_entity_poly.type
_entity_poly.pdbx_seq_one_letter_code
_entity_poly.pdbx_strand_id
1 'polypeptide(L)'
;MHEWREIALKVPGTLMLIGTAGMEALRLIEVAARKFQERVGLLRELRQGTLVDVAVDNFADPDPEEVLPTEILEDAHREISQTAARHAKTHHVFVRYAAYLGIGIQDDPVCRSWDSHYQDAMGHTDKALKRVINAVSNAEAGKDAVAMIEILPYRCPLWEGWALEAQNLTTLATLNAALAMEDVRRARHDVALEFFDAWIILRRSGVLRLLDDSASRS
;
A
#
# COMPACT_ATOMS: atom_id res chain seq x y z
N MET A 1 8.78 17.33 31.55
CA MET A 1 8.53 16.01 32.20
C MET A 1 7.17 15.44 31.78
N HIS A 2 6.09 16.23 31.85
CA HIS A 2 4.75 15.83 31.39
C HIS A 2 4.66 15.63 29.86
N GLU A 3 5.31 16.49 29.07
CA GLU A 3 5.19 16.49 27.60
C GLU A 3 5.58 15.16 26.93
N TRP A 4 6.71 14.55 27.30
CA TRP A 4 7.13 13.27 26.71
C TRP A 4 6.19 12.11 27.04
N ARG A 5 5.59 12.11 28.25
CA ARG A 5 4.57 11.13 28.63
C ARG A 5 3.28 11.33 27.86
N GLU A 6 2.81 12.56 27.75
CA GLU A 6 1.58 12.88 27.01
C GLU A 6 1.71 12.54 25.52
N ILE A 7 2.87 12.78 24.92
CA ILE A 7 3.14 12.42 23.53
C ILE A 7 3.22 10.90 23.37
N ALA A 8 3.90 10.18 24.27
CA ALA A 8 3.99 8.72 24.21
C ALA A 8 2.62 8.02 24.36
N LEU A 9 1.72 8.60 25.16
CA LEU A 9 0.34 8.11 25.29
C LEU A 9 -0.47 8.20 23.98
N LYS A 10 -0.08 9.05 23.04
CA LYS A 10 -0.71 9.15 21.71
C LYS A 10 -0.21 8.09 20.73
N VAL A 11 0.90 7.40 21.03
CA VAL A 11 1.52 6.43 20.12
C VAL A 11 0.57 5.26 19.80
N PRO A 12 -0.07 4.58 20.77
CA PRO A 12 -1.01 3.51 20.45
C PRO A 12 -2.18 3.97 19.58
N GLY A 13 -2.76 5.14 19.88
CA GLY A 13 -3.82 5.72 19.04
C GLY A 13 -3.34 6.03 17.63
N THR A 14 -2.10 6.50 17.48
CA THR A 14 -1.50 6.79 16.16
C THR A 14 -1.21 5.51 15.39
N LEU A 15 -0.68 4.46 16.04
CA LEU A 15 -0.47 3.14 15.42
C LEU A 15 -1.78 2.51 14.97
N MET A 16 -2.84 2.64 15.77
CA MET A 16 -4.19 2.22 15.37
C MET A 16 -4.65 2.96 14.11
N LEU A 17 -4.48 4.28 14.05
CA LEU A 17 -4.80 5.07 12.85
C LEU A 17 -3.99 4.64 11.63
N ILE A 18 -2.68 4.40 11.79
CA ILE A 18 -1.79 3.88 10.72
C ILE A 18 -2.28 2.51 10.23
N GLY A 19 -2.58 1.60 11.14
CA GLY A 19 -3.11 0.26 10.82
C GLY A 19 -4.47 0.31 10.11
N THR A 20 -5.28 1.35 10.33
CA THR A 20 -6.54 1.57 9.61
C THR A 20 -6.38 2.33 8.29
N ALA A 21 -5.44 3.29 8.20
CA ALA A 21 -5.20 4.10 7.00
C ALA A 21 -4.81 3.25 5.79
N GLY A 22 -4.11 2.13 6.00
CA GLY A 22 -3.82 1.18 4.93
C GLY A 22 -5.05 0.57 4.23
N MET A 23 -6.27 0.74 4.78
CA MET A 23 -7.51 0.33 4.10
C MET A 23 -7.78 1.12 2.83
N GLU A 24 -7.47 2.42 2.80
CA GLU A 24 -7.74 3.24 1.61
C GLU A 24 -6.76 2.89 0.49
N ALA A 25 -5.46 2.76 0.81
CA ALA A 25 -4.47 2.27 -0.14
C ALA A 25 -4.84 0.89 -0.71
N LEU A 26 -5.32 -0.04 0.13
CA LEU A 26 -5.79 -1.35 -0.33
C LEU A 26 -6.98 -1.23 -1.29
N ARG A 27 -7.95 -0.38 -0.96
CA ARG A 27 -9.13 -0.13 -1.81
C ARG A 27 -8.71 0.41 -3.18
N LEU A 28 -7.82 1.40 -3.21
CA LEU A 28 -7.32 1.99 -4.46
C LEU A 28 -6.58 0.94 -5.31
N ILE A 29 -5.67 0.17 -4.72
CA ILE A 29 -4.93 -0.86 -5.46
C ILE A 29 -5.88 -1.96 -5.99
N GLU A 30 -6.88 -2.35 -5.22
CA GLU A 30 -7.89 -3.35 -5.64
C GLU A 30 -8.69 -2.85 -6.85
N VAL A 31 -9.13 -1.60 -6.83
CA VAL A 31 -9.85 -0.97 -7.95
C VAL A 31 -8.97 -0.95 -9.20
N ALA A 32 -7.71 -0.49 -9.08
CA ALA A 32 -6.78 -0.47 -10.21
C ALA A 32 -6.50 -1.88 -10.75
N ALA A 33 -6.30 -2.87 -9.87
CA ALA A 33 -6.06 -4.25 -10.26
C ALA A 33 -7.24 -4.85 -11.06
N ARG A 34 -8.48 -4.58 -10.64
CA ARG A 34 -9.68 -5.02 -11.36
C ARG A 34 -9.76 -4.41 -12.75
N LYS A 35 -9.49 -3.11 -12.89
CA LYS A 35 -9.47 -2.43 -14.19
C LYS A 35 -8.39 -3.01 -15.12
N PHE A 36 -7.22 -3.36 -14.60
CA PHE A 36 -6.21 -4.04 -15.41
C PHE A 36 -6.65 -5.44 -15.85
N GLN A 37 -7.33 -6.20 -14.99
CA GLN A 37 -7.86 -7.53 -15.34
C GLN A 37 -8.89 -7.45 -16.47
N GLU A 38 -9.78 -6.46 -16.43
CA GLU A 38 -10.74 -6.18 -17.50
C GLU A 38 -10.02 -5.90 -18.82
N ARG A 39 -9.00 -5.03 -18.81
CA ARG A 39 -8.16 -4.72 -19.98
C ARG A 39 -7.42 -5.96 -20.52
N VAL A 40 -6.91 -6.83 -19.66
CA VAL A 40 -6.31 -8.11 -20.08
C VAL A 40 -7.33 -9.01 -20.77
N GLY A 41 -8.57 -9.05 -20.28
CA GLY A 41 -9.67 -9.78 -20.90
C GLY A 41 -9.96 -9.28 -22.31
N LEU A 42 -10.14 -7.97 -22.46
CA LEU A 42 -10.40 -7.33 -23.76
C LEU A 42 -9.28 -7.58 -24.78
N LEU A 43 -8.01 -7.42 -24.36
CA LEU A 43 -6.86 -7.70 -25.23
C LEU A 43 -6.80 -9.16 -25.68
N ARG A 44 -7.17 -10.09 -24.80
CA ARG A 44 -7.23 -11.52 -25.14
C ARG A 44 -8.32 -11.80 -26.17
N GLU A 45 -9.51 -11.24 -26.00
CA GLU A 45 -10.62 -11.40 -26.93
C GLU A 45 -10.29 -10.81 -28.31
N LEU A 46 -9.72 -9.61 -28.35
CA LEU A 46 -9.27 -8.93 -29.57
C LEU A 46 -8.28 -9.81 -30.36
N ARG A 47 -7.31 -10.41 -29.66
CA ARG A 47 -6.32 -11.32 -30.26
C ARG A 47 -6.94 -12.62 -30.77
N GLN A 48 -8.04 -13.09 -30.17
CA GLN A 48 -8.72 -14.32 -30.57
C GLN A 48 -9.65 -14.14 -31.77
N GLY A 49 -9.97 -12.90 -32.17
CA GLY A 49 -10.69 -12.61 -33.41
C GLY A 49 -12.18 -12.38 -33.26
N THR A 50 -12.63 -12.07 -32.05
CA THR A 50 -14.00 -11.61 -31.82
C THR A 50 -14.18 -10.24 -32.51
N LEU A 51 -15.18 -10.12 -33.39
CA LEU A 51 -15.42 -8.95 -34.26
C LEU A 51 -15.61 -7.66 -33.44
N VAL A 52 -15.03 -6.60 -33.99
CA VAL A 52 -14.59 -5.36 -33.33
C VAL A 52 -15.70 -4.30 -33.17
N ASP A 53 -16.96 -4.60 -33.52
CA ASP A 53 -18.09 -3.66 -33.34
C ASP A 53 -18.48 -3.43 -31.87
N VAL A 54 -17.91 -4.21 -30.94
CA VAL A 54 -18.06 -4.03 -29.48
C VAL A 54 -16.74 -3.62 -28.80
N ALA A 55 -15.60 -3.72 -29.50
CA ALA A 55 -14.28 -3.60 -28.88
C ALA A 55 -13.69 -2.19 -28.96
N VAL A 56 -13.93 -1.43 -30.04
CA VAL A 56 -13.29 -0.11 -30.23
C VAL A 56 -13.96 1.00 -29.41
N ASP A 57 -15.26 0.90 -29.12
CA ASP A 57 -15.93 1.82 -28.18
C ASP A 57 -15.51 1.58 -26.71
N ASN A 58 -14.85 0.46 -26.40
CA ASN A 58 -14.41 0.07 -25.04
C ASN A 58 -12.89 0.21 -24.81
N PHE A 59 -12.13 0.74 -25.77
CA PHE A 59 -10.72 1.11 -25.57
C PHE A 59 -10.55 2.55 -25.06
N ALA A 60 -11.59 3.39 -25.18
CA ALA A 60 -11.83 4.46 -24.21
C ALA A 60 -12.27 3.82 -22.89
N ASP A 61 -11.91 4.40 -21.73
CA ASP A 61 -12.34 3.87 -20.44
C ASP A 61 -13.82 3.48 -20.49
N PRO A 62 -14.22 2.30 -19.96
CA PRO A 62 -15.60 1.81 -20.01
C PRO A 62 -16.60 2.72 -19.28
N ASP A 63 -16.13 3.82 -18.71
CA ASP A 63 -16.94 4.82 -18.04
C ASP A 63 -16.46 6.22 -18.47
N PRO A 64 -17.33 7.04 -19.08
CA PRO A 64 -17.00 8.40 -19.53
C PRO A 64 -16.67 9.38 -18.38
N GLU A 65 -16.68 8.93 -17.12
CA GLU A 65 -16.28 9.71 -15.92
C GLU A 65 -15.12 9.08 -15.10
N GLU A 66 -14.46 7.99 -15.53
CA GLU A 66 -13.56 7.24 -14.64
C GLU A 66 -12.08 7.65 -14.66
N VAL A 67 -11.52 7.78 -13.45
CA VAL A 67 -10.09 7.96 -13.16
C VAL A 67 -9.27 6.79 -13.70
N LEU A 68 -8.14 7.09 -14.36
CA LEU A 68 -7.28 6.06 -14.96
C LEU A 68 -6.71 5.12 -13.89
N PRO A 69 -6.57 3.80 -14.15
CA PRO A 69 -5.97 2.86 -13.19
C PRO A 69 -4.57 3.28 -12.69
N THR A 70 -3.81 3.98 -13.54
CA THR A 70 -2.50 4.53 -13.19
C THR A 70 -2.61 5.69 -12.21
N GLU A 71 -3.57 6.61 -12.39
CA GLU A 71 -3.85 7.71 -11.45
C GLU A 71 -4.31 7.17 -10.09
N ILE A 72 -5.16 6.13 -10.08
CA ILE A 72 -5.58 5.44 -8.85
C ILE A 72 -4.37 4.84 -8.11
N LEU A 73 -3.43 4.25 -8.85
CA LEU A 73 -2.19 3.72 -8.27
C LEU A 73 -1.25 4.81 -7.75
N GLU A 74 -1.19 5.98 -8.39
CA GLU A 74 -0.43 7.13 -7.90
C GLU A 74 -1.00 7.67 -6.58
N ASP A 75 -2.32 7.70 -6.45
CA ASP A 75 -2.98 8.04 -5.19
C ASP A 75 -2.72 6.99 -4.11
N ALA A 76 -2.76 5.70 -4.46
CA ALA A 76 -2.35 4.64 -3.53
C ALA A 76 -0.89 4.81 -3.09
N HIS A 77 0.03 5.12 -4.02
CA HIS A 77 1.43 5.39 -3.71
C HIS A 77 1.58 6.56 -2.72
N ARG A 78 0.82 7.64 -2.94
CA ARG A 78 0.79 8.81 -2.06
C ARG A 78 0.31 8.45 -0.65
N GLU A 79 -0.79 7.72 -0.54
CA GLU A 79 -1.35 7.28 0.75
C GLU A 79 -0.37 6.37 1.52
N ILE A 80 0.26 5.41 0.83
CA ILE A 80 1.27 4.53 1.44
C ILE A 80 2.46 5.35 1.93
N SER A 81 2.95 6.29 1.12
CA SER A 81 4.10 7.14 1.46
C SER A 81 3.81 8.03 2.67
N GLN A 82 2.62 8.63 2.74
CA GLN A 82 2.20 9.45 3.88
C GLN A 82 2.07 8.62 5.16
N THR A 83 1.50 7.41 5.03
CA THR A 83 1.37 6.46 6.14
C THR A 83 2.73 6.04 6.66
N ALA A 84 3.67 5.69 5.76
CA ALA A 84 5.06 5.36 6.10
C ALA A 84 5.75 6.50 6.87
N ALA A 85 5.62 7.74 6.38
CA ALA A 85 6.21 8.90 7.03
C ALA A 85 5.62 9.16 8.42
N ARG A 86 4.31 8.97 8.60
CA ARG A 86 3.65 9.08 9.91
C ARG A 86 4.10 7.96 10.85
N HIS A 87 4.28 6.75 10.32
CA HIS A 87 4.74 5.59 11.08
C HIS A 87 6.17 5.78 11.59
N ALA A 88 7.10 6.17 10.73
CA ALA A 88 8.49 6.48 11.11
C ALA A 88 8.57 7.57 12.20
N LYS A 89 7.76 8.63 12.11
CA LYS A 89 7.69 9.67 13.15
C LYS A 89 7.17 9.12 14.48
N THR A 90 6.12 8.29 14.42
CA THR A 90 5.52 7.65 15.60
C THR A 90 6.53 6.76 16.31
N HIS A 91 7.23 5.93 15.54
CA HIS A 91 8.30 5.08 16.03
C HIS A 91 9.43 5.92 16.67
N HIS A 92 9.93 6.96 15.99
CA HIS A 92 10.97 7.83 16.53
C HIS A 92 10.60 8.44 17.88
N VAL A 93 9.38 8.95 18.01
CA VAL A 93 8.85 9.49 19.28
C VAL A 93 8.90 8.44 20.39
N PHE A 94 8.50 7.21 20.08
CA PHE A 94 8.46 6.14 21.08
C PHE A 94 9.86 5.63 21.46
N VAL A 95 10.81 5.58 20.52
CA VAL A 95 12.25 5.33 20.81
C VAL A 95 12.77 6.35 21.82
N ARG A 96 12.48 7.65 21.62
CA ARG A 96 12.91 8.71 22.54
C ARG A 96 12.29 8.55 23.93
N TYR A 97 11.03 8.13 23.98
CA TYR A 97 10.35 7.86 25.24
C TYR A 97 10.93 6.65 25.98
N ALA A 98 11.20 5.54 25.29
CA ALA A 98 11.86 4.37 25.87
C ALA A 98 13.25 4.72 26.45
N ALA A 99 14.05 5.48 25.69
CA ALA A 99 15.35 5.98 26.16
C ALA A 99 15.23 6.88 27.39
N TYR A 100 14.21 7.75 27.45
CA TYR A 100 13.93 8.57 28.63
C TYR A 100 13.61 7.75 29.88
N LEU A 101 12.92 6.62 29.73
CA LEU A 101 12.65 5.69 30.82
C LEU A 101 13.88 4.86 31.23
N GLY A 102 15.01 5.02 30.55
CA GLY A 102 16.20 4.19 30.75
C GLY A 102 16.01 2.75 30.25
N ILE A 103 15.02 2.51 29.40
CA ILE A 103 14.76 1.19 28.83
C ILE A 103 15.54 1.09 27.52
N GLY A 104 16.65 0.34 27.55
CA GLY A 104 17.42 0.03 26.36
C GLY A 104 16.60 -0.84 25.41
N ILE A 105 16.46 -0.42 24.14
CA ILE A 105 15.74 -1.19 23.11
C ILE A 105 16.33 -2.60 23.00
N GLN A 106 17.65 -2.72 23.12
CA GLN A 106 18.36 -4.00 23.02
C GLN A 106 18.34 -4.84 24.31
N ASP A 107 17.97 -4.25 25.44
CA ASP A 107 18.03 -4.93 26.74
C ASP A 107 16.67 -5.55 27.11
N ASP A 108 15.57 -4.87 26.78
CA ASP A 108 14.21 -5.35 27.05
C ASP A 108 13.64 -6.16 25.86
N PRO A 109 13.20 -7.42 26.08
CA PRO A 109 12.66 -8.26 25.01
C PRO A 109 11.43 -7.67 24.29
N VAL A 110 10.56 -6.93 24.98
CA VAL A 110 9.37 -6.34 24.36
C VAL A 110 9.76 -5.12 23.54
N CYS A 111 10.75 -4.34 23.97
CA CYS A 111 11.29 -3.25 23.16
C CYS A 111 11.99 -3.75 21.90
N ARG A 112 12.71 -4.88 21.96
CA ARG A 112 13.28 -5.53 20.77
C ARG A 112 12.20 -6.03 19.80
N SER A 113 11.15 -6.67 20.33
CA SER A 113 10.00 -7.15 19.54
C SER A 113 9.30 -5.99 18.84
N TRP A 114 9.02 -4.92 19.60
CA TRP A 114 8.43 -3.69 19.10
C TRP A 114 9.24 -3.06 17.95
N ASP A 115 10.56 -2.93 18.11
CA ASP A 115 11.46 -2.42 17.07
C ASP A 115 11.49 -3.34 15.84
N SER A 116 11.53 -4.66 16.04
CA SER A 116 11.48 -5.63 14.94
C SER A 116 10.21 -5.48 14.11
N HIS A 117 9.04 -5.38 14.76
CA HIS A 117 7.77 -5.20 14.05
C HIS A 117 7.71 -3.89 13.25
N TYR A 118 8.30 -2.81 13.78
CA TYR A 118 8.46 -1.58 13.01
C TYR A 118 9.33 -1.80 11.75
N GLN A 119 10.47 -2.48 11.87
CA GLN A 119 11.34 -2.75 10.71
C GLN A 119 10.64 -3.64 9.67
N ASP A 120 9.92 -4.67 10.12
CA ASP A 120 9.16 -5.56 9.22
C ASP A 120 8.05 -4.80 8.50
N ALA A 121 7.29 -3.97 9.22
CA ALA A 121 6.26 -3.12 8.65
C ALA A 121 6.80 -2.15 7.59
N MET A 122 7.93 -1.49 7.88
CA MET A 122 8.61 -0.59 6.93
C MET A 122 9.15 -1.36 5.72
N GLY A 123 9.72 -2.54 5.94
CA GLY A 123 10.20 -3.41 4.86
C GLY A 123 9.09 -3.87 3.92
N HIS A 124 7.91 -4.20 4.45
CA HIS A 124 6.71 -4.50 3.65
C HIS A 124 6.19 -3.24 2.93
N THR A 125 6.19 -2.10 3.60
CA THR A 125 5.77 -0.82 3.00
C THR A 125 6.64 -0.42 1.81
N ASP A 126 7.96 -0.56 1.92
CA ASP A 126 8.90 -0.32 0.82
C ASP A 126 8.68 -1.25 -0.37
N LYS A 127 8.38 -2.53 -0.11
CA LYS A 127 8.03 -3.48 -1.17
C LYS A 127 6.73 -3.07 -1.86
N ALA A 128 5.70 -2.71 -1.10
CA ALA A 128 4.44 -2.23 -1.65
C ALA A 128 4.63 -1.02 -2.56
N LEU A 129 5.41 -0.01 -2.14
CA LEU A 129 5.71 1.17 -2.96
C LEU A 129 6.40 0.79 -4.28
N LYS A 130 7.43 -0.07 -4.23
CA LYS A 130 8.11 -0.56 -5.44
C LYS A 130 7.15 -1.32 -6.37
N ARG A 131 6.24 -2.12 -5.81
CA ARG A 131 5.24 -2.86 -6.58
C ARG A 131 4.24 -1.93 -7.24
N VAL A 132 3.77 -0.88 -6.56
CA VAL A 132 2.89 0.13 -7.16
C VAL A 132 3.60 0.84 -8.32
N ILE A 133 4.84 1.28 -8.15
CA ILE A 133 5.64 1.90 -9.22
C ILE A 133 5.76 0.96 -10.42
N ASN A 134 6.14 -0.29 -10.18
CA ASN A 134 6.24 -1.29 -11.26
C ASN A 134 4.90 -1.52 -11.95
N ALA A 135 3.78 -1.50 -11.22
CA ALA A 135 2.46 -1.66 -11.81
C ALA A 135 2.13 -0.49 -12.75
N VAL A 136 2.41 0.75 -12.33
CA VAL A 136 2.25 1.95 -13.18
C VAL A 136 3.12 1.85 -14.43
N SER A 137 4.42 1.59 -14.29
CA SER A 137 5.33 1.52 -15.44
C SER A 137 4.94 0.41 -16.44
N ASN A 138 4.49 -0.75 -15.97
CA ASN A 138 3.99 -1.81 -16.86
C ASN A 138 2.68 -1.40 -17.54
N ALA A 139 1.79 -0.68 -16.86
CA ALA A 139 0.54 -0.21 -17.45
C ALA A 139 0.78 0.85 -18.52
N GLU A 140 1.71 1.79 -18.29
CA GLU A 140 2.11 2.79 -19.28
C GLU A 140 2.74 2.13 -20.52
N ALA A 141 3.69 1.21 -20.33
CA ALA A 141 4.27 0.46 -21.44
C ALA A 141 3.21 -0.36 -22.20
N GLY A 142 2.23 -0.93 -21.47
CA GLY A 142 1.09 -1.62 -22.07
C GLY A 142 0.23 -0.70 -22.93
N LYS A 143 0.01 0.55 -22.49
CA LYS A 143 -0.70 1.58 -23.26
C LYS A 143 0.05 1.94 -24.54
N ASP A 144 1.37 2.10 -24.48
CA ASP A 144 2.19 2.36 -25.67
C ASP A 144 2.11 1.20 -26.67
N ALA A 145 2.11 -0.05 -26.18
CA ALA A 145 1.90 -1.22 -27.01
C ALA A 145 0.51 -1.23 -27.66
N VAL A 146 -0.55 -0.80 -26.96
CA VAL A 146 -1.90 -0.64 -27.54
C VAL A 146 -1.91 0.39 -28.65
N ALA A 147 -1.26 1.54 -28.48
CA ALA A 147 -1.17 2.56 -29.53
C ALA A 147 -0.53 2.01 -30.82
N MET A 148 0.42 1.07 -30.70
CA MET A 148 1.01 0.40 -31.86
C MET A 148 0.03 -0.54 -32.57
N ILE A 149 -0.85 -1.22 -31.82
CA ILE A 149 -1.89 -2.10 -32.38
C ILE A 149 -2.89 -1.29 -33.23
N GLU A 150 -3.24 -0.08 -32.79
CA GLU A 150 -4.23 0.79 -33.46
C GLU A 150 -3.78 1.26 -34.85
N ILE A 151 -2.47 1.47 -35.06
CA ILE A 151 -1.93 1.98 -36.32
C ILE A 151 -1.51 0.88 -37.31
N LEU A 152 -1.45 -0.38 -36.87
CA LEU A 152 -0.98 -1.50 -37.68
C LEU A 152 -2.16 -2.23 -38.34
N PRO A 153 -1.99 -2.76 -39.57
CA PRO A 153 -3.00 -3.60 -40.20
C PRO A 153 -3.37 -4.79 -39.30
N TYR A 154 -4.66 -4.96 -39.06
CA TYR A 154 -5.19 -6.04 -38.24
C TYR A 154 -4.61 -7.40 -38.68
N ARG A 155 -4.15 -8.20 -37.71
CA ARG A 155 -3.58 -9.55 -37.91
C ARG A 155 -2.29 -9.64 -38.73
N CYS A 156 -1.62 -8.52 -39.02
CA CYS A 156 -0.25 -8.63 -39.52
C CYS A 156 0.70 -9.14 -38.39
N PRO A 157 1.86 -9.74 -38.72
CA PRO A 157 2.76 -10.28 -37.70
C PRO A 157 3.20 -9.26 -36.63
N LEU A 158 3.40 -8.00 -37.03
CA LEU A 158 3.72 -6.92 -36.09
C LEU A 158 2.55 -6.59 -35.16
N TRP A 159 1.32 -6.57 -35.68
CA TRP A 159 0.11 -6.36 -34.90
C TRP A 159 -0.05 -7.45 -33.82
N GLU A 160 0.16 -8.72 -34.19
CA GLU A 160 0.06 -9.83 -33.23
C GLU A 160 1.12 -9.76 -32.12
N GLY A 161 2.34 -9.33 -32.48
CA GLY A 161 3.43 -9.10 -31.53
C GLY A 161 3.09 -8.01 -30.52
N TRP A 162 2.67 -6.83 -30.97
CA TRP A 162 2.27 -5.73 -30.10
C TRP A 162 1.04 -6.05 -29.25
N ALA A 163 0.07 -6.80 -29.79
CA ALA A 163 -1.09 -7.24 -29.04
C ALA A 163 -0.73 -8.21 -27.92
N LEU A 164 0.18 -9.15 -28.18
CA LEU A 164 0.70 -10.03 -27.14
C LEU A 164 1.47 -9.23 -26.07
N GLU A 165 2.28 -8.27 -26.48
CA GLU A 165 3.06 -7.42 -25.57
C GLU A 165 2.15 -6.57 -24.67
N ALA A 166 1.15 -5.90 -25.23
CA ALA A 166 0.14 -5.16 -24.48
C ALA A 166 -0.56 -6.04 -23.43
N GLN A 167 -0.93 -7.27 -23.81
CA GLN A 167 -1.56 -8.22 -22.89
C GLN A 167 -0.60 -8.62 -21.76
N ASN A 168 0.66 -8.92 -22.08
CA ASN A 168 1.68 -9.33 -21.09
C ASN A 168 1.97 -8.20 -20.10
N LEU A 169 2.18 -6.98 -20.59
CA LEU A 169 2.45 -5.80 -19.77
C LEU A 169 1.28 -5.47 -18.85
N THR A 170 0.04 -5.51 -19.35
CA THR A 170 -1.15 -5.29 -18.52
C THR A 170 -1.33 -6.41 -17.48
N THR A 171 -0.95 -7.65 -17.81
CA THR A 171 -0.92 -8.78 -16.86
C THR A 171 0.14 -8.55 -15.77
N LEU A 172 1.32 -8.05 -16.13
CA LEU A 172 2.37 -7.69 -15.17
C LEU A 172 1.96 -6.53 -14.27
N ALA A 173 1.23 -5.54 -14.80
CA ALA A 173 0.64 -4.47 -14.00
C ALA A 173 -0.33 -5.02 -12.96
N THR A 174 -1.23 -5.91 -13.37
CA THR A 174 -2.17 -6.62 -12.47
C THR A 174 -1.44 -7.39 -11.38
N LEU A 175 -0.42 -8.16 -11.74
CA LEU A 175 0.34 -8.98 -10.79
C LEU A 175 1.06 -8.11 -9.76
N ASN A 176 1.70 -7.03 -10.21
CA ASN A 176 2.38 -6.12 -9.29
C ASN A 176 1.39 -5.40 -8.36
N ALA A 177 0.22 -5.00 -8.84
CA ALA A 177 -0.84 -4.45 -8.00
C ALA A 177 -1.29 -5.47 -6.92
N ALA A 178 -1.53 -6.73 -7.29
CA ALA A 178 -1.91 -7.78 -6.34
C ALA A 178 -0.82 -8.03 -5.28
N LEU A 179 0.45 -8.04 -5.67
CA LEU A 179 1.58 -8.18 -4.75
C LEU A 179 1.70 -6.96 -3.82
N ALA A 180 1.45 -5.74 -4.32
CA ALA A 180 1.41 -4.55 -3.49
C ALA A 180 0.33 -4.65 -2.40
N MET A 181 -0.86 -5.18 -2.73
CA MET A 181 -1.92 -5.39 -1.73
C MET A 181 -1.48 -6.34 -0.63
N GLU A 182 -0.80 -7.44 -0.99
CA GLU A 182 -0.30 -8.40 -0.01
C GLU A 182 0.75 -7.77 0.90
N ASP A 183 1.70 -7.01 0.34
CA ASP A 183 2.70 -6.28 1.12
C ASP A 183 2.04 -5.25 2.06
N VAL A 184 1.02 -4.51 1.62
CA VAL A 184 0.26 -3.58 2.50
C VAL A 184 -0.45 -4.35 3.62
N ARG A 185 -1.04 -5.51 3.35
CA ARG A 185 -1.69 -6.34 4.40
C ARG A 185 -0.68 -6.79 5.45
N ARG A 186 0.52 -7.20 5.04
CA ARG A 186 1.59 -7.61 5.95
C ARG A 186 2.09 -6.44 6.79
N ALA A 187 2.35 -5.28 6.16
CA ALA A 187 2.73 -4.07 6.89
C ALA A 187 1.70 -3.71 7.97
N ARG A 188 0.40 -3.82 7.67
CA ARG A 188 -0.67 -3.57 8.64
C ARG A 188 -0.70 -4.59 9.78
N HIS A 189 -0.43 -5.85 9.48
CA HIS A 189 -0.32 -6.89 10.50
C HIS A 189 0.82 -6.58 11.47
N ASP A 190 1.98 -6.20 10.95
CA ASP A 190 3.16 -5.84 11.75
C ASP A 190 2.91 -4.59 12.60
N VAL A 191 2.24 -3.57 12.05
CA VAL A 191 1.80 -2.38 12.82
C VAL A 191 0.85 -2.75 13.97
N ALA A 192 -0.02 -3.75 13.77
CA ALA A 192 -0.91 -4.22 14.84
C ALA A 192 -0.13 -4.93 15.95
N LEU A 193 0.89 -5.71 15.61
CA LEU A 193 1.79 -6.33 16.59
C LEU A 193 2.58 -5.27 17.35
N GLU A 194 3.11 -4.26 16.64
CA GLU A 194 3.79 -3.11 17.24
C GLU A 194 2.89 -2.36 18.24
N PHE A 195 1.61 -2.17 17.92
CA PHE A 195 0.64 -1.57 18.83
C PHE A 195 0.54 -2.34 20.15
N PHE A 196 0.45 -3.67 20.10
CA PHE A 196 0.36 -4.49 21.31
C PHE A 196 1.63 -4.39 22.16
N ASP A 197 2.81 -4.41 21.54
CA ASP A 197 4.06 -4.24 22.27
C ASP A 197 4.18 -2.84 22.90
N ALA A 198 3.83 -1.79 22.16
CA ALA A 198 3.82 -0.42 22.68
C ALA A 198 2.87 -0.28 23.89
N TRP A 199 1.70 -0.94 23.84
CA TRP A 199 0.76 -0.97 24.96
C TRP A 199 1.35 -1.67 26.19
N ILE A 200 2.04 -2.80 26.01
CA ILE A 200 2.70 -3.52 27.10
C ILE A 200 3.80 -2.65 27.75
N ILE A 201 4.62 -1.97 26.94
CA ILE A 201 5.68 -1.07 27.40
C ILE A 201 5.08 0.06 28.26
N LEU A 202 4.01 0.70 27.79
CA LEU A 202 3.32 1.78 28.52
C LEU A 202 2.66 1.30 29.83
N ARG A 203 2.18 0.05 29.89
CA ARG A 203 1.66 -0.53 31.15
C ARG A 203 2.78 -0.76 32.15
N ARG A 204 3.90 -1.32 31.70
CA ARG A 204 5.06 -1.64 32.56
C ARG A 204 5.73 -0.38 33.12
N SER A 205 5.73 0.72 32.36
CA SER A 205 6.29 2.00 32.81
C SER A 205 5.41 2.76 33.83
N GLY A 206 4.25 2.19 34.20
CA GLY A 206 3.32 2.78 35.16
C GLY A 206 2.54 3.99 34.62
N VAL A 207 2.69 4.33 33.34
CA VAL A 207 2.07 5.51 32.72
C VAL A 207 0.58 5.33 32.49
N LEU A 208 0.12 4.09 32.25
CA LEU A 208 -1.31 3.80 32.14
C LEU A 208 -2.04 3.73 33.50
N ARG A 209 -1.34 3.47 34.63
CA ARG A 209 -1.96 3.42 35.97
C ARG A 209 -2.34 4.80 36.53
N LEU A 210 -1.63 5.86 36.10
CA LEU A 210 -1.87 7.24 36.57
C LEU A 210 -3.11 7.90 35.96
N LEU A 211 -3.68 7.34 34.88
CA LEU A 211 -4.92 7.80 34.27
C LEU A 211 -6.17 7.30 35.01
N ASP A 212 -6.13 6.08 35.56
CA ASP A 212 -7.23 5.56 36.40
C ASP A 212 -7.35 6.36 37.71
N ASP A 213 -6.22 6.75 38.31
CA ASP A 213 -6.21 7.53 39.56
C ASP A 213 -6.60 9.01 39.37
N SER A 214 -6.43 9.58 38.17
CA SER A 214 -6.82 10.97 37.88
C SER A 214 -8.28 11.11 37.46
N ALA A 215 -8.87 10.09 36.81
CA ALA A 215 -10.30 10.01 36.54
C ALA A 215 -11.13 9.70 37.82
N SER A 216 -10.50 9.11 38.84
CA SER A 216 -11.14 8.82 40.14
C SER A 216 -11.20 10.03 41.08
N ARG A 217 -10.65 11.19 40.68
CA ARG A 217 -10.56 12.41 41.50
C ARG A 217 -11.28 13.63 40.89
N SER A 218 -12.08 13.43 39.84
CA SER A 218 -12.96 14.45 39.25
C SER A 218 -14.40 14.24 39.68
#